data_AF-A0A1M7LK49-F1
#
_entry.id   AF-A0A1M7LK49-F1
#
_cell.length_a   1.000
_cell.length_b   1.000
_cell.length_c   1.000
_cell.angle_alpha   90.00
_cell.angle_beta   90.00
_cell.angle_gamma   90.00
#
_symmetry.space_group_name_H-M   'P 1'
#
loop_
_entity.id
_entity.type
_entity.pdbx_description
1 polymer ?
#
loop_
_entity_poly.entity_id
_entity_poly.type
_entity_poly.pdbx_seq_one_letter_code
_entity_poly.pdbx_strand_id
1 'polypeptide(L)'
;MTHLTDEQHAAQMADMKAFDEQMPCVGIFWYDPEEKSFFGVHKQEITPKMVEEAANNGVPFINYPKLHRQIWAKEYFRAQAKHEPTKFSGDYTQVPRGRVAWNIDKFIVLVGHWAEPILDELTELIEEEFSLPYFEFVYDEHWDLGHGWSGDMPK
;
A
#
# COMPACT_ATOMS: atom_id res chain seq x y z
N MET A 1 -1.18 -21.34 -15.06
CA MET A 1 -0.34 -21.25 -13.86
C MET A 1 1.09 -21.42 -14.33
N THR A 2 1.83 -20.33 -14.50
CA THR A 2 3.25 -20.37 -14.81
C THR A 2 4.00 -20.39 -13.50
N HIS A 3 4.56 -21.56 -13.15
CA HIS A 3 5.55 -21.63 -12.09
C HIS A 3 6.78 -20.82 -12.53
N LEU A 4 7.26 -19.94 -11.67
CA LEU A 4 8.54 -19.26 -11.86
C LEU A 4 9.65 -20.32 -11.97
N THR A 5 10.60 -20.11 -12.87
CA THR A 5 11.76 -21.01 -12.98
C THR A 5 12.69 -20.83 -11.78
N ASP A 6 13.49 -21.85 -11.47
CA ASP A 6 14.45 -21.80 -10.35
C ASP A 6 15.43 -20.60 -10.47
N GLU A 7 15.77 -20.19 -11.70
CA GLU A 7 16.57 -18.98 -11.96
C GLU A 7 15.83 -17.68 -11.59
N GLN A 8 14.54 -17.59 -11.92
CA GLN A 8 13.72 -16.41 -11.57
C GLN A 8 13.54 -16.31 -10.05
N HIS A 9 13.39 -17.45 -9.37
CA HIS A 9 13.31 -17.51 -7.92
C HIS A 9 14.63 -17.13 -7.24
N ALA A 10 15.77 -17.58 -7.78
CA ALA A 10 17.09 -17.22 -7.26
C ALA A 10 17.42 -15.72 -7.46
N ALA A 11 17.02 -15.15 -8.60
CA ALA A 11 17.17 -13.72 -8.87
C ALA A 11 16.33 -12.86 -7.90
N GLN A 12 15.06 -13.22 -7.66
CA GLN A 12 14.21 -12.57 -6.65
C GLN A 12 14.86 -12.57 -5.26
N MET A 13 15.39 -13.72 -4.83
CA MET A 13 16.01 -13.85 -3.51
C MET A 13 17.35 -13.09 -3.40
N ALA A 14 18.06 -12.90 -4.52
CA ALA A 14 19.29 -12.11 -4.57
C ALA A 14 18.99 -10.60 -4.49
N ASP A 15 17.99 -10.11 -5.23
CA ASP A 15 17.52 -8.73 -5.15
C ASP A 15 16.98 -8.41 -3.75
N MET A 16 16.28 -9.37 -3.12
CA MET A 16 15.83 -9.23 -1.73
C MET A 16 16.95 -9.22 -0.68
N LYS A 17 18.12 -9.78 -1.00
CA LYS A 17 19.30 -9.73 -0.12
C LYS A 17 20.15 -8.48 -0.35
N ALA A 18 19.92 -7.76 -1.44
CA ALA A 18 20.65 -6.55 -1.83
C ALA A 18 20.03 -5.25 -1.27
N PHE A 19 18.91 -5.35 -0.55
CA PHE A 19 18.34 -4.20 0.16
C PHE A 19 19.30 -3.72 1.27
N ASP A 20 19.82 -2.50 1.10
CA ASP A 20 20.51 -1.74 2.15
C ASP A 20 19.61 -1.61 3.39
N GLU A 21 20.22 -1.39 4.57
CA GLU A 21 19.75 -1.23 5.97
C GLU A 21 18.24 -1.32 6.38
N GLN A 22 17.26 -1.12 5.50
CA GLN A 22 15.81 -1.19 5.71
C GLN A 22 15.11 -2.13 4.72
N MET A 23 14.24 -3.00 5.24
CA MET A 23 13.47 -3.94 4.43
C MET A 23 12.31 -3.24 3.71
N PRO A 24 12.03 -3.57 2.44
CA PRO A 24 10.90 -3.00 1.73
C PRO A 24 9.58 -3.38 2.39
N CYS A 25 8.59 -2.50 2.32
CA CYS A 25 7.33 -2.63 3.03
C CYS A 25 6.11 -2.71 2.10
N VAL A 26 5.10 -3.48 2.51
CA VAL A 26 3.74 -3.39 1.99
C VAL A 26 2.85 -2.66 2.99
N GLY A 27 1.81 -1.98 2.53
CA GLY A 27 1.00 -1.18 3.43
C GLY A 27 -0.10 -0.40 2.75
N ILE A 28 -0.70 0.47 3.54
CA ILE A 28 -1.70 1.43 3.10
C ILE A 28 -1.32 2.83 3.56
N PHE A 29 -1.79 3.82 2.81
CA PHE A 29 -1.56 5.22 3.11
C PHE A 29 -2.76 6.07 2.74
N TRP A 30 -2.79 7.27 3.32
CA TRP A 30 -3.61 8.40 2.89
C TRP A 30 -2.68 9.56 2.61
N TYR A 31 -2.96 10.24 1.51
CA TYR A 31 -2.22 11.41 1.05
C TYR A 31 -3.02 12.68 1.36
N ASP A 32 -2.31 13.69 1.87
CA ASP A 32 -2.85 15.02 2.11
C ASP A 32 -2.41 15.96 0.99
N PRO A 33 -3.34 16.42 0.12
CA PRO A 33 -3.01 17.34 -0.96
C PRO A 33 -2.54 18.73 -0.50
N GLU A 34 -2.93 19.17 0.70
CA GLU A 34 -2.54 20.48 1.23
C GLU A 34 -1.11 20.43 1.76
N GLU A 35 -0.79 19.38 2.50
CA GLU A 35 0.53 19.18 3.13
C GLU A 35 1.51 18.39 2.26
N LYS A 36 1.10 17.93 1.07
CA LYS A 36 1.94 17.20 0.11
C LYS A 36 2.69 16.02 0.74
N SER A 37 1.98 15.30 1.63
CA SER A 37 2.59 14.27 2.48
C SER A 37 1.58 13.22 2.93
N PHE A 38 2.08 12.09 3.42
CA PHE A 38 1.23 11.07 4.03
C PHE A 38 0.94 11.38 5.51
N PHE A 39 -0.29 11.10 5.95
CA PHE A 39 -0.70 11.30 7.36
C PHE A 39 -1.24 10.05 8.05
N GLY A 40 -1.30 8.91 7.35
CA GLY A 40 -1.90 7.67 7.84
C GLY A 40 -1.21 6.42 7.33
N VAL A 41 0.11 6.38 7.36
CA VAL A 41 0.87 5.25 6.85
C VAL A 41 0.79 4.07 7.81
N HIS A 42 0.39 2.91 7.29
CA HIS A 42 0.44 1.64 8.01
C HIS A 42 1.08 0.59 7.14
N LYS A 43 2.24 0.09 7.57
CA LYS A 43 3.10 -0.77 6.77
C LYS A 43 3.60 -1.98 7.56
N GLN A 44 4.05 -2.98 6.82
CA GLN A 44 4.67 -4.20 7.30
C GLN A 44 5.81 -4.56 6.35
N GLU A 45 6.97 -4.86 6.93
CA GLU A 45 8.13 -5.35 6.18
C GLU A 45 7.80 -6.65 5.44
N ILE A 46 8.28 -6.74 4.21
CA ILE A 46 8.31 -8.00 3.45
C ILE A 46 9.63 -8.70 3.75
N THR A 47 9.52 -9.97 4.14
CA THR A 47 10.69 -10.83 4.36
C THR A 47 10.85 -11.81 3.21
N PRO A 48 12.08 -12.30 2.92
CA PRO A 48 12.30 -13.34 1.91
C PRO A 48 11.43 -14.58 2.13
N LYS A 49 11.20 -14.93 3.40
CA LYS A 49 10.32 -16.05 3.78
C LYS A 49 8.88 -15.84 3.32
N MET A 50 8.36 -14.62 3.44
CA MET A 50 6.99 -14.30 3.01
C MET A 50 6.85 -14.42 1.48
N VAL A 51 7.86 -14.01 0.72
CA VAL A 51 7.89 -14.14 -0.74
C VAL A 51 7.97 -15.61 -1.16
N GLU A 52 8.85 -16.39 -0.53
CA GLU A 52 8.96 -17.83 -0.75
C GLU A 52 7.64 -18.56 -0.41
N GLU A 53 7.02 -18.25 0.72
CA GLU A 53 5.72 -18.83 1.12
C GLU A 53 4.61 -18.46 0.12
N ALA A 54 4.57 -17.21 -0.34
CA ALA A 54 3.58 -16.75 -1.33
C ALA A 54 3.75 -17.47 -2.68
N ALA A 55 4.99 -17.64 -3.14
CA ALA A 55 5.32 -18.39 -4.36
C ALA A 55 4.93 -19.88 -4.23
N ASN A 56 5.28 -20.53 -3.12
CA ASN A 56 4.98 -21.95 -2.87
C ASN A 56 3.48 -22.24 -2.76
N ASN A 57 2.69 -21.30 -2.24
CA ASN A 57 1.24 -21.44 -2.12
C ASN A 57 0.49 -21.11 -3.43
N GLY A 58 1.21 -20.74 -4.51
CA GLY A 58 0.60 -20.34 -5.78
C GLY A 58 -0.18 -19.02 -5.71
N VAL A 59 0.01 -18.26 -4.63
CA VAL A 59 -0.61 -16.94 -4.40
C VAL A 59 0.53 -15.95 -4.16
N PRO A 60 1.23 -15.50 -5.21
CA PRO A 60 2.40 -14.64 -5.05
C PRO A 60 1.96 -13.17 -4.82
N PHE A 61 0.90 -12.98 -4.04
CA PHE A 61 0.34 -11.68 -3.72
C PHE A 61 0.43 -11.47 -2.21
N ILE A 62 1.27 -10.52 -1.78
CA ILE A 62 1.43 -10.18 -0.36
C ILE A 62 0.85 -8.79 -0.15
N ASN A 63 -0.07 -8.72 0.80
CA ASN A 63 -0.82 -7.51 1.06
C ASN A 63 -0.81 -7.16 2.54
N TYR A 64 -0.98 -5.88 2.85
CA TYR A 64 -1.18 -5.44 4.22
C TYR A 64 -2.54 -5.92 4.75
N PRO A 65 -2.60 -6.58 5.92
CA PRO A 65 -3.78 -7.33 6.35
C PRO A 65 -4.99 -6.47 6.72
N LYS A 66 -4.81 -5.16 6.93
CA LYS A 66 -5.91 -4.27 7.32
C LYS A 66 -6.42 -3.45 6.13
N LEU A 67 -7.71 -3.16 6.17
CA LEU A 67 -8.39 -2.30 5.22
C LEU A 67 -8.34 -0.83 5.67
N HIS A 68 -8.36 0.09 4.70
CA HIS A 68 -8.44 1.54 4.96
C HIS A 68 -9.58 1.88 5.92
N ARG A 69 -10.79 1.38 5.66
CA ARG A 69 -11.97 1.59 6.53
C ARG A 69 -11.74 1.19 7.99
N GLN A 70 -11.06 0.06 8.22
CA GLN A 70 -10.81 -0.45 9.57
C GLN A 70 -9.86 0.46 10.34
N ILE A 71 -8.80 0.92 9.69
CA ILE A 71 -7.84 1.85 10.28
C ILE A 71 -8.49 3.23 10.47
N TRP A 72 -9.24 3.71 9.49
CA TRP A 72 -9.97 4.98 9.56
C TRP A 72 -10.88 5.06 10.77
N ALA A 73 -11.75 4.06 10.95
CA ALA A 73 -12.65 3.99 12.10
C ALA A 73 -11.87 3.90 13.42
N LYS A 74 -10.78 3.13 13.46
CA LYS A 74 -9.96 2.97 14.65
C LYS A 74 -9.31 4.29 15.08
N GLU A 75 -8.67 5.01 14.15
CA GLU A 75 -8.00 6.27 14.46
C GLU A 75 -9.02 7.38 14.78
N TYR A 76 -10.19 7.39 14.13
CA TYR A 76 -11.31 8.27 14.52
C TYR A 76 -11.71 8.06 15.98
N PHE A 77 -12.06 6.83 16.37
CA PHE A 77 -12.53 6.55 17.74
C PHE A 77 -11.43 6.78 18.78
N ARG A 78 -10.17 6.55 18.43
CA ARG A 78 -9.02 6.86 19.29
C ARG A 78 -8.93 8.36 19.58
N ALA A 79 -9.07 9.20 18.54
CA ALA A 79 -9.04 10.65 18.70
C ALA A 79 -10.25 11.17 19.50
N GLN A 80 -11.45 10.63 19.23
CA GLN A 80 -12.65 10.96 19.99
C GLN A 80 -12.52 10.63 21.49
N ALA A 81 -11.97 9.46 21.81
CA ALA A 81 -11.74 9.06 23.21
C ALA A 81 -10.73 9.95 23.95
N LYS A 82 -9.85 10.63 23.21
CA LYS A 82 -8.85 11.55 23.74
C LYS A 82 -9.23 13.02 23.62
N HIS A 83 -10.36 13.32 22.98
CA HIS A 83 -10.77 14.68 22.63
C HIS A 83 -9.71 15.44 21.80
N GLU A 84 -9.03 14.73 20.89
CA GLU A 84 -8.01 15.29 20.00
C GLU A 84 -8.58 15.52 18.58
N PRO A 85 -8.13 16.56 17.87
CA PRO A 85 -8.45 16.73 16.45
C PRO A 85 -7.81 15.59 15.62
N THR A 86 -8.46 15.20 14.52
CA THR A 86 -7.98 14.12 13.66
C THR A 86 -8.36 14.33 12.20
N LYS A 87 -7.46 13.94 11.29
CA LYS A 87 -7.73 13.88 9.84
C LYS A 87 -8.59 12.67 9.47
N PHE A 88 -8.65 11.65 10.34
CA PHE A 88 -9.48 10.46 10.16
C PHE A 88 -10.94 10.75 10.53
N SER A 89 -11.62 11.62 9.78
CA SER A 89 -13.00 12.00 10.05
C SER A 89 -13.82 12.11 8.76
N GLY A 90 -15.11 11.81 8.85
CA GLY A 90 -15.97 11.73 7.65
C GLY A 90 -15.73 10.47 6.84
N ASP A 91 -16.01 10.54 5.54
CA ASP A 91 -15.90 9.43 4.61
C ASP A 91 -14.48 9.26 4.10
N TYR A 92 -13.85 8.14 4.45
CA TYR A 92 -12.48 7.81 4.03
C TYR A 92 -12.33 7.67 2.51
N THR A 93 -13.43 7.44 1.78
CA THR A 93 -13.38 7.32 0.32
C THR A 93 -13.18 8.67 -0.36
N GLN A 94 -13.51 9.77 0.31
CA GLN A 94 -13.33 11.14 -0.18
C GLN A 94 -11.89 11.66 -0.02
N VAL A 95 -10.99 10.82 0.52
CA VAL A 95 -9.60 11.19 0.78
C VAL A 95 -8.68 10.38 -0.13
N PRO A 96 -7.69 11.03 -0.78
CA PRO A 96 -6.65 10.36 -1.54
C PRO A 96 -5.98 9.26 -0.73
N ARG A 97 -5.96 8.05 -1.29
CA ARG A 97 -5.46 6.87 -0.59
C ARG A 97 -4.98 5.82 -1.58
N GLY A 98 -4.05 4.99 -1.12
CA GLY A 98 -3.56 3.88 -1.92
C GLY A 98 -3.02 2.74 -1.07
N ARG A 99 -2.50 1.73 -1.76
CA ARG A 99 -2.00 0.50 -1.16
C ARG A 99 -0.75 0.04 -1.90
N VAL A 100 0.29 -0.24 -1.14
CA VAL A 100 1.51 -0.92 -1.61
C VAL A 100 1.34 -2.41 -1.37
N ALA A 101 1.52 -3.21 -2.41
CA ALA A 101 1.45 -4.67 -2.36
C ALA A 101 2.61 -5.29 -3.15
N TRP A 102 2.93 -6.54 -2.85
CA TRP A 102 3.80 -7.37 -3.69
C TRP A 102 2.94 -8.25 -4.58
N ASN A 103 3.29 -8.31 -5.87
CA ASN A 103 2.59 -9.12 -6.85
C ASN A 103 3.60 -9.84 -7.77
N ILE A 104 3.63 -11.17 -7.69
CA ILE A 104 4.51 -12.08 -8.43
C ILE A 104 5.98 -11.82 -8.13
N ASP A 105 6.53 -10.77 -8.72
CA ASP A 105 7.94 -10.42 -8.77
C ASP A 105 8.21 -8.93 -8.60
N LYS A 106 7.18 -8.13 -8.33
CA LYS A 106 7.32 -6.68 -8.20
C LYS A 106 6.43 -6.10 -7.14
N PHE A 107 6.82 -4.93 -6.66
CA PHE A 107 5.91 -4.06 -5.92
C PHE A 107 4.95 -3.38 -6.88
N ILE A 108 3.70 -3.28 -6.45
CA ILE A 108 2.68 -2.48 -7.12
C ILE A 108 2.07 -1.50 -6.14
N VAL A 109 1.71 -0.33 -6.66
CA VAL A 109 1.01 0.71 -5.91
C VAL A 109 -0.38 0.86 -6.53
N LEU A 110 -1.38 0.41 -5.79
CA LEU A 110 -2.78 0.49 -6.14
C LEU A 110 -3.33 1.87 -5.72
N VAL A 111 -3.72 2.69 -6.70
CA VAL A 111 -4.20 4.08 -6.51
C VAL A 111 -5.33 4.41 -7.48
N GLY A 112 -5.99 5.55 -7.24
CA GLY A 112 -6.99 6.09 -8.16
C GLY A 112 -6.35 7.13 -9.09
N HIS A 113 -7.12 7.60 -10.05
CA HIS A 113 -6.74 8.64 -11.01
C HIS A 113 -6.41 9.97 -10.35
N TRP A 114 -6.79 10.18 -9.08
CA TRP A 114 -6.33 11.32 -8.27
C TRP A 114 -4.80 11.44 -8.21
N ALA A 115 -4.07 10.34 -8.42
CA ALA A 115 -2.62 10.30 -8.38
C ALA A 115 -1.95 10.78 -9.69
N GLU A 116 -2.64 10.73 -10.83
CA GLU A 116 -2.09 11.13 -12.14
C GLU A 116 -1.40 12.50 -12.16
N PRO A 117 -1.99 13.59 -11.59
CA PRO A 117 -1.36 14.91 -11.64
C PRO A 117 -0.14 15.06 -10.72
N ILE A 118 0.15 14.08 -9.86
CA ILE A 118 1.19 14.17 -8.82
C ILE A 118 2.11 12.95 -8.80
N LEU A 119 2.24 12.25 -9.92
CA LEU A 119 2.98 10.98 -9.98
C LEU A 119 4.43 11.08 -9.50
N ASP A 120 5.16 12.12 -9.90
CA ASP A 120 6.56 12.30 -9.51
C ASP A 120 6.69 12.46 -7.99
N GLU A 121 5.86 13.34 -7.41
CA GLU A 121 5.83 13.58 -5.96
C GLU A 121 5.40 12.32 -5.19
N LEU A 122 4.37 11.63 -5.67
CA LEU A 122 3.90 10.40 -5.06
C LEU A 122 4.94 9.28 -5.16
N THR A 123 5.75 9.28 -6.22
CA THR A 123 6.82 8.30 -6.38
C THR A 123 7.87 8.46 -5.30
N GLU A 124 8.40 9.67 -5.12
CA GLU A 124 9.39 9.99 -4.09
C GLU A 124 8.88 9.63 -2.68
N LEU A 125 7.64 10.02 -2.36
CA LEU A 125 7.02 9.71 -1.08
C LEU A 125 6.90 8.20 -0.83
N ILE A 126 6.59 7.41 -1.85
CA ILE A 126 6.44 5.96 -1.71
C ILE A 126 7.81 5.28 -1.58
N GLU A 127 8.80 5.70 -2.37
CA GLU A 127 10.17 5.18 -2.27
C GLU A 127 10.73 5.39 -0.87
N GLU A 128 10.61 6.61 -0.33
CA GLU A 128 11.09 6.95 1.01
C GLU A 128 10.29 6.21 2.10
N GLU A 129 8.96 6.29 2.05
CA GLU A 129 8.12 5.78 3.13
C GLU A 129 8.06 4.25 3.16
N PHE A 130 8.15 3.57 2.01
CA PHE A 130 8.03 2.12 1.93
C PHE A 130 9.35 1.40 1.63
N SER A 131 10.46 2.14 1.50
CA SER A 131 11.78 1.60 1.17
C SER A 131 11.73 0.76 -0.11
N LEU A 132 11.01 1.22 -1.13
CA LEU A 132 10.80 0.46 -2.36
C LEU A 132 11.90 0.77 -3.39
N PRO A 133 12.52 -0.24 -4.01
CA PRO A 133 13.54 -0.02 -5.04
C PRO A 133 12.94 0.34 -6.40
N TYR A 134 11.75 -0.20 -6.69
CA TYR A 134 11.04 -0.12 -7.95
C TYR A 134 9.62 -0.62 -7.72
N PHE A 135 8.66 0.03 -8.36
CA PHE A 135 7.27 -0.38 -8.37
C PHE A 135 6.54 0.14 -9.61
N GLU A 136 5.34 -0.40 -9.83
CA GLU A 136 4.43 0.09 -10.86
C GLU A 136 3.14 0.62 -10.23
N PHE A 137 2.62 1.74 -10.74
CA PHE A 137 1.28 2.18 -10.41
C PHE A 137 0.24 1.32 -11.14
N VAL A 138 -0.76 0.88 -10.41
CA VAL A 138 -1.92 0.16 -10.92
C VAL A 138 -3.17 0.97 -10.56
N TYR A 139 -3.80 1.53 -11.58
CA TYR A 139 -5.00 2.35 -11.42
C TYR A 139 -6.26 1.48 -11.42
N ASP A 140 -7.14 1.72 -10.46
CA ASP A 140 -8.45 1.08 -10.37
C ASP A 140 -9.48 2.05 -9.78
N GLU A 141 -10.69 2.07 -10.35
CA GLU A 141 -11.79 2.95 -9.94
C GLU A 141 -12.13 2.81 -8.45
N HIS A 142 -11.87 1.66 -7.84
CA HIS A 142 -12.03 1.44 -6.41
C HIS A 142 -11.28 2.48 -5.54
N TRP A 143 -10.17 3.01 -6.05
CA TRP A 143 -9.30 3.95 -5.36
C TRP A 143 -9.58 5.42 -5.71
N ASP A 144 -10.53 5.67 -6.61
CA ASP A 144 -10.97 7.03 -6.92
C ASP A 144 -11.72 7.66 -5.74
N LEU A 145 -11.73 9.00 -5.75
CA LEU A 145 -12.38 9.78 -4.70
C LEU A 145 -13.89 9.53 -4.74
N GLY A 146 -14.45 9.14 -3.59
CA GLY A 146 -15.85 8.76 -3.44
C GLY A 146 -16.19 7.35 -3.90
N HIS A 147 -15.20 6.56 -4.31
CA HIS A 147 -15.36 5.16 -4.66
C HIS A 147 -14.81 4.26 -3.54
N GLY A 148 -15.45 3.11 -3.35
CA GLY A 148 -15.10 2.09 -2.35
C GLY A 148 -15.40 0.69 -2.88
N TRP A 149 -15.22 -0.37 -2.08
CA TRP A 149 -15.64 -1.70 -2.54
C TRP A 149 -17.18 -1.69 -2.64
N SER A 150 -17.75 -2.41 -3.60
CA SER A 150 -19.20 -2.56 -3.72
C SER A 150 -19.75 -3.25 -2.46
N GLY A 151 -20.11 -2.45 -1.44
CA GLY A 151 -20.46 -2.91 -0.09
C GLY A 151 -19.98 -1.98 1.04
N ASP A 152 -19.04 -1.07 0.76
CA ASP A 152 -18.51 -0.09 1.73
C ASP A 152 -19.24 1.26 1.72
N MET A 153 -20.10 1.51 0.72
CA MET A 153 -20.94 2.71 0.70
C MET A 153 -22.06 2.57 1.74
N PRO A 154 -22.19 3.50 2.70
CA PRO A 154 -23.41 3.57 3.49
C PRO A 154 -24.59 3.85 2.55
N LYS A 155 -25.68 3.08 2.71
CA LYS A 155 -26.98 3.46 2.16
C LYS A 155 -27.55 4.64 2.93
#